data_AF-A0AAN4SUI4-F1
#
_entry.id   AF-A0AAN4SUI4-F1
#
_cell.length_a   1.000
_cell.length_b   1.000
_cell.length_c   1.000
_cell.angle_alpha   90.00
_cell.angle_beta   90.00
_cell.angle_gamma   90.00
#
_symmetry.space_group_name_H-M   'P 1'
#
loop_
_entity.id
_entity.type
_entity.pdbx_description
1 polymer ?
#
loop_
_entity_poly.entity_id
_entity_poly.type
_entity_poly.pdbx_seq_one_letter_code
_entity_poly.pdbx_strand_id
1 'polypeptide(L)' 'MELIDTPRCATDAPAPEALSVACAASCHVEFHYGKMMLENPSPELLTVLIRELTGRGR' A
#
# COMPACT_ATOMS: atom_id res chain seq x y z
N MET A 1 8.16 -12.65 -24.26
CA MET A 1 7.25 -11.58 -23.82
C MET A 1 7.18 -11.66 -22.31
N GLU A 2 8.03 -10.94 -21.60
CA GLU A 2 7.81 -10.66 -20.17
C GLU A 2 8.23 -9.22 -19.94
N LEU A 3 7.24 -8.32 -20.03
CA LEU A 3 7.36 -6.95 -19.56
C LEU A 3 6.53 -6.89 -18.28
N ILE A 4 7.16 -7.18 -17.15
CA ILE A 4 6.61 -6.80 -15.85
C ILE A 4 7.45 -5.62 -15.36
N ASP A 5 7.33 -4.51 -16.07
CA ASP A 5 7.76 -3.21 -15.57
C ASP A 5 6.73 -2.77 -14.53
N THR A 6 6.87 -3.32 -13.32
CA THR A 6 6.15 -2.80 -12.17
C THR A 6 6.90 -1.53 -11.78
N PRO A 7 6.25 -0.35 -11.73
CA PRO A 7 6.97 0.87 -11.39
C PRO A 7 7.51 0.71 -9.98
N ARG A 8 8.83 0.59 -9.86
CA ARG A 8 9.52 0.60 -8.57
C ARG A 8 9.33 2.00 -8.00
N CYS A 9 8.40 2.16 -7.05
CA CYS A 9 8.44 3.28 -6.11
C CYS A 9 9.71 3.10 -5.27
N ALA A 10 10.85 3.56 -5.81
CA ALA A 10 12.14 3.50 -5.15
C ALA A 10 12.16 4.54 -4.03
N THR A 11 12.35 4.10 -2.80
CA THR A 11 12.81 4.97 -1.71
C THR A 11 13.86 4.20 -0.93
N ASP A 12 15.11 4.37 -1.38
CA ASP A 12 16.32 4.00 -0.64
C ASP A 12 16.81 5.28 0.06
N ALA A 13 16.20 5.63 1.19
CA ALA A 13 16.70 6.67 2.10
C ALA A 13 16.07 6.49 3.49
N PRO A 14 16.87 6.44 4.57
CA PRO A 14 16.34 6.47 5.93
C PRO A 14 16.06 7.93 6.31
N ALA A 15 14.87 8.43 5.98
CA ALA A 15 14.39 9.71 6.48
C ALA A 15 13.26 9.45 7.50
N PRO A 16 13.36 9.95 8.74
CA PRO A 16 12.20 9.98 9.61
C PRO A 16 11.18 10.95 8.98
N GLU A 17 9.91 10.56 8.95
CA GLU A 17 8.73 11.41 8.63
C GLU A 17 8.33 11.61 7.16
N ALA A 18 9.07 11.07 6.18
CA ALA A 18 8.51 10.96 4.83
C ALA A 18 7.49 9.82 4.82
N LEU A 19 6.18 10.14 4.82
CA LEU A 19 5.13 9.21 4.41
C LEU A 19 5.43 8.83 2.96
N SER A 20 6.27 7.81 2.77
CA SER A 20 6.57 7.22 1.48
C SER A 20 5.25 6.96 0.79
N VAL A 21 5.02 7.60 -0.36
CA VAL A 21 3.77 7.46 -1.12
C VAL A 21 3.55 5.97 -1.36
N ALA A 22 2.51 5.41 -0.76
CA ALA A 22 2.23 4.00 -0.90
C ALA A 22 1.71 3.73 -2.31
N CYS A 23 2.45 2.95 -3.10
CA CYS A 23 2.08 2.54 -4.46
C CYS A 23 2.00 1.01 -4.50
N ALA A 24 0.95 0.42 -5.08
CA ALA A 24 0.88 -1.02 -5.28
C ALA A 24 0.03 -1.38 -6.50
N ALA A 25 0.43 -2.42 -7.24
CA ALA A 25 -0.38 -2.98 -8.32
C ALA A 25 -1.61 -3.75 -7.80
N SER A 26 -1.55 -4.23 -6.55
CA SER A 26 -2.71 -4.78 -5.84
C SER A 26 -2.56 -4.61 -4.33
N CYS A 27 -3.68 -4.58 -3.62
CA CYS A 27 -3.74 -4.53 -2.16
C CYS A 27 -4.73 -5.57 -1.64
N HIS A 28 -4.29 -6.40 -0.71
CA HIS A 28 -5.12 -7.41 -0.06
C HIS A 28 -5.31 -7.05 1.40
N VAL A 29 -6.56 -7.01 1.85
CA VAL A 29 -6.92 -6.77 3.24
C VAL A 29 -7.70 -7.97 3.75
N GLU A 30 -7.17 -8.63 4.76
CA GLU A 30 -7.82 -9.75 5.43
C GLU A 30 -8.44 -9.29 6.75
N PHE A 31 -9.74 -9.53 6.86
CA PHE A 31 -10.51 -9.34 8.08
C PHE A 31 -10.92 -10.71 8.62
N HIS A 32 -11.25 -10.79 9.90
CA HIS A 32 -11.72 -12.03 10.52
C HIS A 32 -12.90 -12.68 9.78
N TYR A 33 -13.76 -11.88 9.13
CA TYR A 33 -14.97 -12.34 8.46
C TYR A 33 -14.94 -12.21 6.94
N GLY A 34 -13.80 -11.90 6.33
CA GLY A 34 -13.73 -11.76 4.88
C GLY A 34 -12.43 -11.18 4.38
N LYS A 35 -12.26 -11.24 3.05
CA LYS A 35 -11.12 -10.65 2.35
C LYS A 35 -11.61 -9.58 1.38
N MET A 36 -10.84 -8.51 1.28
CA MET A 36 -11.01 -7.46 0.27
C MET A 36 -9.75 -7.42 -0.59
N MET A 37 -9.93 -7.34 -1.91
CA MET A 37 -8.86 -7.20 -2.89
C MET A 37 -9.11 -5.96 -3.72
N LEU A 38 -8.09 -5.11 -3.84
CA LEU A 38 -8.11 -3.92 -4.68
C LEU A 38 -7.04 -4.08 -5.75
N GLU A 39 -7.43 -4.02 -7.01
CA GLU A 39 -6.51 -3.99 -8.14
C GLU A 39 -6.17 -2.55 -8.50
N ASN A 40 -4.88 -2.27 -8.68
CA ASN A 40 -4.31 -0.97 -8.99
C ASN A 40 -4.92 0.20 -8.18
N PRO A 41 -4.99 0.11 -6.84
CA PRO A 41 -5.58 1.16 -6.01
C PRO A 41 -4.78 2.47 -6.10
N SER A 42 -5.47 3.60 -5.92
CA SER A 42 -4.79 4.89 -5.88
C SER A 42 -3.90 5.01 -4.63
N PRO A 43 -2.81 5.79 -4.70
CA PRO A 43 -1.95 6.03 -3.54
C PRO A 43 -2.67 6.67 -2.34
N GLU A 44 -3.66 7.52 -2.60
CA GLU A 44 -4.47 8.17 -1.56
C GLU A 44 -5.27 7.12 -0.78
N LEU A 45 -5.88 6.17 -1.49
CA LEU A 45 -6.63 5.07 -0.87
C LEU A 45 -5.70 4.17 -0.05
N LEU A 46 -4.54 3.79 -0.59
CA LEU A 46 -3.53 2.99 0.14
C LEU A 46 -3.08 3.69 1.43
N THR A 47 -2.83 4.99 1.36
CA THR A 47 -2.43 5.79 2.52
C THR A 47 -3.51 5.78 3.61
N VAL A 48 -4.79 5.94 3.22
CA VAL A 48 -5.92 5.87 4.16
C VAL A 48 -6.05 4.48 4.77
N LEU A 49 -5.94 3.42 3.97
CA LEU A 49 -6.03 2.03 4.45
C LEU A 49 -4.92 1.71 5.44
N ILE A 50 -3.67 2.06 5.13
CA ILE A 50 -2.54 1.86 6.03
C ILE A 50 -2.80 2.61 7.34
N ARG A 51 -3.14 3.90 7.28
CA ARG A 51 -3.38 4.72 8.48
C ARG A 51 -4.49 4.15 9.37
N GLU A 52 -5.64 3.80 8.80
CA GLU A 52 -6.80 3.37 9.60
C GLU A 52 -6.68 1.92 10.11
N LEU A 53 -6.04 1.03 9.34
CA LEU A 53 -5.91 -0.39 9.71
C LEU A 53 -4.70 -0.65 10.62
N THR A 54 -3.59 0.08 10.45
CA THR A 54 -2.41 -0.06 11.31
C THR A 54 -2.49 0.77 12.59
N GLY A 55 -3.32 1.83 12.59
CA GLY A 55 -3.34 2.85 13.63
C GLY A 55 -4.30 2.64 14.80
N ARG A 56 -5.14 1.59 14.79
CA ARG A 56 -6.21 1.40 15.81
C ARG A 56 -5.89 0.38 16.91
N GLY A 57 -4.63 -0.04 17.04
CA GLY A 57 -4.17 -1.05 17.99
C GLY A 57 -3.46 -0.53 19.25
N ARG A 58 -3.66 0.74 19.64
CA ARG A 58 -3.09 1.34 20.86
C ARG A 58 -4.09 2.23 21.56
#